data_AF-A0A958B4P7-F1
#
_entry.id   AF-A0A958B4P7-F1
#
_cell.length_a   1.000
_cell.length_b   1.000
_cell.length_c   1.000
_cell.angle_alpha   90.00
_cell.angle_beta   90.00
_cell.angle_gamma   90.00
#
_symmetry.space_group_name_H-M   'P 1'
#
loop_
_entity.id
_entity.type
_entity.pdbx_description
1 polymer ?
#
loop_
_entity_poly.entity_id
_entity_poly.type
_entity_poly.pdbx_seq_one_letter_code
_entity_poly.pdbx_strand_id
1 'polypeptide(L)'
;MYSISDFGDMIADTTRMAAYVEALRQNLPPDGVVVDIGTGTGIFALLACRFGARRVYAIETNDAIQVAREMARANGYADRIEFIQAASTEVTLPQPADLLISDLRGTLPLYSHHLPAIIDARQRLLAPGGRQIPQRDTLWAAVIEADNLYQRYTSPWLDNPYDLDMRAAHNLVIHSWEKMRISLDRLLTEPGCWASLDYTTLTSPHVKGGTTWTVSRAGTACGYAMWFDAVVADDIGYSNAPDRPECIYGHQFFPWLEPVDLAPDDRVSLDIQAHLIGGDYVWNWVTRVESPAGSLKAHFQQSSFQATPLSPAHLHRQAANYIPQLNTEGQIDGLIMRLMATSTPVGDMARAVAKQFPDRFATWQAAMPRVGRLTQKYSC
;
A
#
# COMPACT_ATOMS: atom_id res chain seq x y z
N MET A 1 -5.79 -2.12 -7.69
CA MET A 1 -5.22 -3.14 -8.60
C MET A 1 -4.39 -2.40 -9.63
N TYR A 2 -3.12 -2.78 -9.78
CA TYR A 2 -2.20 -2.12 -10.71
C TYR A 2 -2.51 -2.49 -12.16
N SER A 3 -2.37 -1.52 -13.06
CA SER A 3 -2.44 -1.69 -14.51
C SER A 3 -1.13 -2.26 -15.07
N ILE A 4 -1.13 -2.78 -16.31
CA ILE A 4 0.11 -3.19 -16.98
C ILE A 4 1.09 -2.02 -17.16
N SER A 5 0.56 -0.81 -17.38
CA SER A 5 1.38 0.40 -17.44
C SER A 5 2.03 0.72 -16.10
N ASP A 6 1.32 0.53 -14.98
CA ASP A 6 1.87 0.76 -13.64
C ASP A 6 3.06 -0.19 -13.38
N PHE A 7 2.98 -1.46 -13.80
CA PHE A 7 4.12 -2.37 -13.75
C PHE A 7 5.27 -1.93 -14.66
N GLY A 8 4.96 -1.33 -15.82
CA GLY A 8 5.95 -0.73 -16.71
C GLY A 8 6.69 0.43 -16.04
N ASP A 9 5.96 1.33 -15.37
CA ASP A 9 6.52 2.45 -14.61
C ASP A 9 7.39 1.94 -13.45
N MET A 10 6.96 0.86 -12.78
CA MET A 10 7.77 0.19 -11.79
C MET A 10 9.08 -0.30 -12.40
N ILE A 11 9.06 -1.01 -13.53
CA ILE A 11 10.28 -1.51 -14.20
C ILE A 11 11.18 -0.38 -14.69
N ALA A 12 10.60 0.77 -15.08
CA ALA A 12 11.33 1.94 -15.54
C ALA A 12 12.02 2.72 -14.40
N ASP A 13 11.65 2.50 -13.14
CA ASP A 13 12.33 3.08 -11.99
C ASP A 13 13.72 2.43 -11.82
N THR A 14 14.71 3.05 -12.47
CA THR A 14 16.08 2.52 -12.52
C THR A 14 16.75 2.46 -11.17
N THR A 15 16.43 3.39 -10.26
CA THR A 15 17.02 3.45 -8.92
C THR A 15 16.57 2.24 -8.10
N ARG A 16 15.25 1.99 -8.06
CA ARG A 16 14.69 0.82 -7.39
C ARG A 16 15.18 -0.48 -8.05
N MET A 17 15.06 -0.57 -9.37
CA MET A 17 15.40 -1.78 -10.11
C MET A 17 16.89 -2.13 -10.00
N ALA A 18 17.79 -1.16 -10.03
CA ALA A 18 19.23 -1.42 -9.88
C ALA A 18 19.54 -2.07 -8.52
N ALA A 19 18.97 -1.55 -7.43
CA ALA A 19 19.17 -2.10 -6.10
C ALA A 19 18.64 -3.55 -5.99
N TYR A 20 17.44 -3.82 -6.49
CA TYR A 20 16.87 -5.17 -6.48
C TYR A 20 17.62 -6.15 -7.38
N VAL A 21 18.01 -5.73 -8.57
CA VAL A 21 18.78 -6.55 -9.52
C VAL A 21 20.14 -6.94 -8.92
N GLU A 22 20.84 -5.98 -8.30
CA GLU A 22 22.12 -6.23 -7.66
C GLU A 22 21.97 -7.14 -6.44
N ALA A 23 21.00 -6.85 -5.57
CA ALA A 23 20.73 -7.67 -4.39
C ALA A 23 20.40 -9.11 -4.78
N LEU A 24 19.48 -9.31 -5.74
CA LEU A 24 19.11 -10.63 -6.24
C LEU A 24 20.33 -11.39 -6.82
N ARG A 25 21.19 -10.71 -7.60
CA ARG A 25 22.40 -11.31 -8.16
C ARG A 25 23.39 -11.77 -7.10
N GLN A 26 23.62 -10.96 -6.06
CA GLN A 26 24.59 -11.27 -5.00
C GLN A 26 24.06 -12.28 -3.97
N ASN A 27 22.74 -12.31 -3.76
CA ASN A 27 22.14 -13.08 -2.67
C ASN A 27 21.57 -14.44 -3.10
N LEU A 28 21.38 -14.66 -4.41
CA LEU A 28 20.91 -15.94 -4.94
C LEU A 28 22.01 -17.00 -4.85
N PRO A 29 21.84 -18.07 -4.05
CA PRO A 29 22.80 -19.17 -4.06
C PRO A 29 22.79 -19.91 -5.40
N PRO A 30 23.92 -20.53 -5.79
CA PRO A 30 23.96 -21.43 -6.95
C PRO A 30 22.88 -22.50 -6.84
N ASP A 31 22.13 -22.73 -7.93
CA ASP A 31 21.01 -23.68 -7.98
C ASP A 31 19.91 -23.44 -6.92
N GLY A 32 19.82 -22.22 -6.41
CA GLY A 32 18.88 -21.81 -5.37
C GLY A 32 17.41 -21.82 -5.80
N VAL A 33 16.54 -21.99 -4.81
CA VAL A 33 15.08 -21.84 -4.94
C VAL A 33 14.66 -20.46 -4.49
N VAL A 34 13.90 -19.76 -5.32
CA VAL A 34 13.39 -18.42 -5.03
C VAL A 34 11.89 -18.45 -4.85
N VAL A 35 11.37 -17.68 -3.90
CA VAL A 35 9.96 -17.31 -3.83
C VAL A 35 9.83 -15.80 -4.07
N ASP A 36 9.02 -15.42 -5.06
CA ASP A 36 8.75 -14.04 -5.47
C ASP A 36 7.29 -13.70 -5.12
N ILE A 37 7.11 -12.83 -4.11
CA ILE A 37 5.81 -12.49 -3.54
C ILE A 37 5.32 -11.15 -4.09
N GLY A 38 4.13 -11.17 -4.70
CA GLY A 38 3.64 -10.05 -5.50
C GLY A 38 4.41 -9.95 -6.80
N THR A 39 4.57 -11.09 -7.48
CA THR A 39 5.41 -11.18 -8.69
C THR A 39 4.95 -10.20 -9.79
N GLY A 40 3.67 -9.80 -9.79
CA GLY A 40 3.09 -8.92 -10.81
C GLY A 40 3.27 -9.51 -12.20
N THR A 41 3.95 -8.76 -13.07
CA THR A 41 4.32 -9.23 -14.41
C THR A 41 5.54 -10.16 -14.42
N GLY A 42 6.18 -10.44 -13.28
CA GLY A 42 7.20 -11.48 -13.16
C GLY A 42 8.63 -11.04 -13.41
N ILE A 43 8.92 -9.72 -13.40
CA ILE A 43 10.28 -9.22 -13.69
C ILE A 43 11.34 -9.84 -12.77
N PHE A 44 11.08 -9.94 -11.46
CA PHE A 44 12.03 -10.51 -10.51
C PHE A 44 12.15 -12.04 -10.66
N ALA A 45 11.04 -12.74 -10.90
CA ALA A 45 11.07 -14.17 -11.24
C ALA A 45 11.92 -14.46 -12.51
N LEU A 46 11.77 -13.65 -13.56
CA LEU A 46 12.56 -13.78 -14.79
C LEU A 46 14.06 -13.49 -14.53
N LEU A 47 14.37 -12.45 -13.76
CA LEU A 47 15.74 -12.10 -13.39
C LEU A 47 16.38 -13.19 -12.52
N ALA A 48 15.64 -13.79 -11.59
CA ALA A 48 16.11 -14.91 -10.78
C ALA A 48 16.51 -16.11 -11.66
N CYS A 49 15.67 -16.48 -12.64
CA CYS A 49 16.02 -17.52 -13.62
C CYS A 49 17.25 -17.15 -14.45
N ARG A 50 17.37 -15.89 -14.88
CA ARG A 50 18.53 -15.37 -15.61
C ARG A 50 19.83 -15.45 -14.79
N PHE A 51 19.74 -15.27 -13.47
CA PHE A 51 20.88 -15.39 -12.55
C PHE A 51 21.13 -16.81 -12.04
N GLY A 52 20.40 -17.81 -12.55
CA GLY A 52 20.71 -19.22 -12.27
C GLY A 52 19.80 -19.90 -11.25
N ALA A 53 18.70 -19.28 -10.80
CA ALA A 53 17.78 -19.90 -9.85
C ALA A 53 17.22 -21.23 -10.39
N ARG A 54 17.46 -22.35 -9.73
CA ARG A 54 16.99 -23.67 -10.20
C ARG A 54 15.48 -23.71 -10.34
N ARG A 55 14.77 -23.10 -9.39
CA ARG A 55 13.31 -23.02 -9.33
C ARG A 55 12.90 -21.64 -8.81
N VAL A 56 11.81 -21.10 -9.35
CA VAL A 56 11.15 -19.92 -8.81
C VAL A 56 9.68 -20.22 -8.56
N TYR A 57 9.16 -19.85 -7.40
CA TYR A 57 7.73 -19.81 -7.10
C TYR A 57 7.26 -18.36 -7.15
N ALA A 58 6.56 -18.00 -8.21
CA ALA A 58 6.06 -16.66 -8.47
C ALA A 58 4.60 -16.56 -8.04
N ILE A 59 4.34 -15.84 -6.95
CA ILE A 59 3.03 -15.75 -6.30
C ILE A 59 2.44 -14.36 -6.54
N GLU A 60 1.23 -14.30 -7.08
CA GLU A 60 0.51 -13.04 -7.33
C GLU A 60 -1.00 -13.26 -7.21
N THR A 61 -1.72 -12.28 -6.67
CA THR A 61 -3.19 -12.32 -6.55
C THR A 61 -3.90 -11.84 -7.82
N ASN A 62 -3.27 -10.94 -8.56
CA ASN A 62 -3.80 -10.28 -9.75
C ASN A 62 -3.59 -11.11 -11.03
N ASP A 63 -4.46 -10.90 -12.02
CA ASP A 63 -4.41 -11.48 -13.36
C ASP A 63 -3.14 -11.06 -14.16
N ALA A 64 -2.36 -10.09 -13.66
CA ALA A 64 -1.03 -9.76 -14.19
C ALA A 64 -0.10 -10.99 -14.28
N ILE A 65 -0.32 -12.01 -13.44
CA ILE A 65 0.41 -13.27 -13.48
C ILE A 65 0.27 -14.01 -14.83
N GLN A 66 -0.82 -13.77 -15.58
CA GLN A 66 -1.00 -14.35 -16.91
C GLN A 66 0.02 -13.78 -17.90
N VAL A 67 0.30 -12.47 -17.82
CA VAL A 67 1.37 -11.82 -18.61
C VAL A 67 2.73 -12.35 -18.19
N ALA A 68 2.95 -12.60 -16.89
CA ALA A 68 4.18 -13.19 -16.38
C ALA A 68 4.45 -14.59 -17.00
N ARG A 69 3.40 -15.42 -17.14
CA ARG A 69 3.49 -16.72 -17.82
C ARG A 69 3.91 -16.58 -19.28
N GLU A 70 3.34 -15.64 -20.01
CA GLU A 70 3.70 -15.38 -21.41
C GLU A 70 5.16 -14.92 -21.54
N MET A 71 5.60 -13.99 -20.70
CA MET A 71 6.98 -13.53 -20.70
C MET A 71 7.97 -14.63 -20.32
N ALA A 72 7.63 -15.51 -19.38
CA ALA A 72 8.48 -16.66 -19.06
C ALA A 72 8.63 -17.64 -20.22
N ARG A 73 7.56 -17.90 -20.98
CA ARG A 73 7.65 -18.71 -22.21
C ARG A 73 8.54 -18.04 -23.25
N ALA A 74 8.36 -16.74 -23.49
CA ALA A 74 9.15 -15.99 -24.46
C ALA A 74 10.65 -15.98 -24.12
N ASN A 75 11.01 -16.06 -22.84
CA ASN A 75 12.39 -16.09 -22.36
C ASN A 75 12.93 -17.50 -22.07
N GLY A 76 12.19 -18.56 -22.36
CA GLY A 76 12.62 -19.95 -22.14
C GLY A 76 12.72 -20.35 -20.66
N TYR A 77 11.99 -19.68 -19.76
CA TYR A 77 11.99 -19.95 -18.31
C TYR A 77 10.72 -20.62 -17.80
N ALA A 78 9.76 -20.94 -18.68
CA ALA A 78 8.47 -21.52 -18.29
C ALA A 78 8.61 -22.80 -17.43
N ASP A 79 9.60 -23.65 -17.69
CA ASP A 79 9.81 -24.89 -16.94
C ASP A 79 10.43 -24.67 -15.55
N ARG A 80 11.02 -23.48 -15.30
CA ARG A 80 11.69 -23.14 -14.04
C ARG A 80 10.81 -22.33 -13.10
N ILE A 81 9.78 -21.66 -13.60
CA ILE A 81 8.88 -20.82 -12.80
C ILE A 81 7.54 -21.52 -12.56
N GLU A 82 7.16 -21.69 -11.30
CA GLU A 82 5.80 -22.04 -10.90
C GLU A 82 5.03 -20.76 -10.66
N PHE A 83 3.94 -20.56 -11.38
CA PHE A 83 3.08 -19.41 -11.19
C PHE A 83 1.86 -19.82 -10.39
N ILE A 84 1.65 -19.18 -9.24
CA ILE A 84 0.60 -19.49 -8.27
C ILE A 84 -0.25 -18.24 -8.10
N GLN A 85 -1.50 -18.28 -8.59
CA GLN A 85 -2.41 -17.14 -8.48
C GLN A 85 -3.20 -17.20 -7.17
N ALA A 86 -2.61 -16.69 -6.08
CA ALA A 86 -3.19 -16.73 -4.73
C ALA A 86 -2.52 -15.71 -3.80
N ALA A 87 -3.10 -15.48 -2.62
CA ALA A 87 -2.39 -14.79 -1.54
C ALA A 87 -1.27 -15.68 -1.00
N SER A 88 -0.06 -15.14 -0.77
CA SER A 88 1.07 -15.94 -0.27
C SER A 88 0.80 -16.64 1.06
N THR A 89 -0.07 -16.06 1.88
CA THR A 89 -0.56 -16.61 3.16
C THR A 89 -1.34 -17.91 3.00
N GLU A 90 -1.84 -18.20 1.81
CA GLU A 90 -2.63 -19.40 1.48
C GLU A 90 -1.81 -20.43 0.70
N VAL A 91 -0.57 -20.09 0.30
CA VAL A 91 0.30 -20.97 -0.49
C VAL A 91 1.14 -21.84 0.43
N THR A 92 1.24 -23.12 0.08
CA THR A 92 2.21 -24.08 0.65
C THR A 92 3.17 -24.50 -0.46
N LEU A 93 4.47 -24.35 -0.23
CA LEU A 93 5.50 -24.76 -1.19
C LEU A 93 5.93 -26.22 -0.92
N PRO A 94 6.26 -26.99 -1.97
CA PRO A 94 6.80 -28.35 -1.82
C PRO A 94 8.10 -28.41 -1.01
N GLN A 95 8.88 -27.32 -1.07
CA GLN A 95 10.07 -27.09 -0.25
C GLN A 95 10.17 -25.59 0.08
N PRO A 96 10.72 -25.22 1.24
CA PRO A 96 11.09 -23.84 1.52
C PRO A 96 12.12 -23.31 0.50
N ALA A 97 12.07 -22.01 0.25
CA ALA A 97 12.97 -21.29 -0.64
C ALA A 97 14.27 -20.89 0.07
N ASP A 98 15.36 -20.79 -0.69
CA ASP A 98 16.65 -20.30 -0.21
C ASP A 98 16.71 -18.76 -0.22
N LEU A 99 15.91 -18.13 -1.08
CA LEU A 99 15.77 -16.69 -1.18
C LEU A 99 14.29 -16.28 -1.31
N LEU A 100 13.85 -15.36 -0.45
CA LEU A 100 12.57 -14.66 -0.58
C LEU A 100 12.81 -13.27 -1.17
N ILE A 101 12.12 -12.95 -2.25
CA ILE A 101 12.05 -11.60 -2.82
C ILE A 101 10.61 -11.06 -2.73
N SER A 102 10.47 -9.79 -2.36
CA SER A 102 9.19 -9.09 -2.41
C SER A 102 9.38 -7.59 -2.64
N ASP A 103 8.41 -6.96 -3.29
CA ASP A 103 8.33 -5.51 -3.42
C ASP A 103 6.87 -5.05 -3.34
N LEU A 104 6.32 -5.09 -2.13
CA LEU A 104 4.90 -4.80 -1.88
C LEU A 104 4.69 -3.40 -1.27
N ARG A 105 5.68 -2.52 -1.36
CA ARG A 105 5.63 -1.18 -0.78
C ARG A 105 4.65 -0.26 -1.51
N GLY A 106 4.15 0.73 -0.78
CA GLY A 106 3.51 1.92 -1.34
C GLY A 106 4.41 3.14 -1.14
N THR A 107 3.80 4.33 -1.08
CA THR A 107 4.52 5.59 -0.78
C THR A 107 5.40 5.49 0.48
N LEU A 108 4.90 4.77 1.48
CA LEU A 108 5.69 4.21 2.56
C LEU A 108 5.56 2.68 2.55
N PRO A 109 6.44 1.94 3.24
CA PRO A 109 6.34 0.49 3.33
C PRO A 109 5.09 -0.01 4.06
N LEU A 110 4.37 0.88 4.77
CA LEU A 110 3.11 0.60 5.45
C LEU A 110 1.94 0.67 4.46
N TYR A 111 1.87 -0.31 3.57
CA TYR A 111 0.89 -0.38 2.50
C TYR A 111 0.18 -1.73 2.50
N SER A 112 -1.15 -1.68 2.63
CA SER A 112 -2.02 -2.85 2.60
C SER A 112 -1.49 -4.02 3.45
N HIS A 113 -1.43 -5.23 2.90
CA HIS A 113 -0.97 -6.45 3.56
C HIS A 113 0.54 -6.73 3.43
N HIS A 114 1.37 -5.73 3.09
CA HIS A 114 2.82 -5.91 2.92
C HIS A 114 3.49 -6.56 4.14
N LEU A 115 3.38 -5.95 5.33
CA LEU A 115 4.05 -6.48 6.53
C LEU A 115 3.54 -7.88 6.93
N PRO A 116 2.22 -8.14 7.00
CA PRO A 116 1.72 -9.49 7.24
C PRO A 116 2.25 -10.53 6.27
N ALA A 117 2.28 -10.24 4.97
CA ALA A 117 2.73 -11.18 3.95
C ALA A 117 4.20 -11.54 4.12
N ILE A 118 5.07 -10.57 4.43
CA ILE A 118 6.49 -10.83 4.68
C ILE A 118 6.69 -11.60 5.99
N ILE A 119 6.02 -11.21 7.08
CA ILE A 119 6.12 -11.90 8.38
C ILE A 119 5.80 -13.39 8.21
N ASP A 120 4.67 -13.66 7.56
CA ASP A 120 4.17 -15.00 7.32
C ASP A 120 5.09 -15.80 6.38
N ALA A 121 5.49 -15.21 5.25
CA ALA A 121 6.32 -15.90 4.29
C ALA A 121 7.74 -16.20 4.82
N ARG A 122 8.33 -15.30 5.61
CA ARG A 122 9.60 -15.55 6.30
C ARG A 122 9.52 -16.77 7.22
N GLN A 123 8.37 -16.99 7.86
CA GLN A 123 8.19 -18.11 8.79
C GLN A 123 7.90 -19.43 8.08
N ARG A 124 7.11 -19.40 7.00
CA ARG A 124 6.61 -20.63 6.35
C ARG A 124 7.30 -20.99 5.04
N LEU A 125 7.73 -19.99 4.27
CA LEU A 125 8.18 -20.16 2.89
C LEU A 125 9.70 -20.05 2.74
N LEU A 126 10.41 -19.51 3.73
CA LEU A 126 11.86 -19.36 3.72
C LEU A 126 12.54 -20.49 4.51
N ALA A 127 13.59 -21.09 3.95
CA ALA A 127 14.39 -22.11 4.60
C ALA A 127 15.16 -21.54 5.80
N PRO A 128 15.50 -22.35 6.83
CA PRO A 128 16.46 -21.95 7.84
C PRO A 128 17.79 -21.52 7.20
N GLY A 129 18.25 -20.30 7.49
CA GLY A 129 19.45 -19.71 6.87
C GLY A 129 19.22 -19.13 5.46
N GLY A 130 18.00 -19.20 4.94
CA GLY A 130 17.61 -18.52 3.71
C GLY A 130 17.70 -17.00 3.85
N ARG A 131 17.88 -16.32 2.73
CA ARG A 131 18.00 -14.85 2.68
C ARG A 131 16.67 -14.21 2.29
N GLN A 132 16.45 -12.99 2.75
CA GLN A 132 15.28 -12.21 2.41
C GLN A 132 15.70 -10.87 1.84
N ILE A 133 15.08 -10.48 0.73
CA ILE A 133 15.22 -9.16 0.13
C ILE A 133 13.81 -8.57 -0.11
N PRO A 134 13.51 -7.37 0.39
CA PRO A 134 14.37 -6.46 1.16
C PRO A 134 14.64 -6.92 2.60
N GLN A 135 15.66 -6.34 3.23
CA GLN A 135 16.04 -6.62 4.62
C GLN A 135 15.51 -5.57 5.60
N ARG A 136 15.57 -4.28 5.26
CA ARG A 136 15.18 -3.21 6.20
C ARG A 136 14.71 -1.95 5.48
N ASP A 137 13.75 -1.25 6.07
CA ASP A 137 13.48 0.14 5.72
C ASP A 137 13.62 1.07 6.94
N THR A 138 14.19 2.25 6.74
CA THR A 138 14.24 3.32 7.73
C THR A 138 13.24 4.40 7.32
N LEU A 139 12.34 4.79 8.21
CA LEU A 139 11.27 5.74 7.93
C LEU A 139 11.63 7.12 8.47
N TRP A 140 11.60 8.10 7.57
CA TRP A 140 11.99 9.48 7.84
C TRP A 140 10.80 10.41 7.77
N ALA A 141 10.89 11.50 8.52
CA ALA A 141 9.94 12.60 8.47
C ALA A 141 10.69 13.94 8.55
N ALA A 142 10.12 14.99 7.96
CA ALA A 142 10.56 16.36 8.18
C ALA A 142 9.36 17.30 8.20
N VAL A 143 9.49 18.42 8.92
CA VAL A 143 8.50 19.49 8.90
C VAL A 143 8.67 20.28 7.62
N ILE A 144 7.57 20.58 6.94
CA ILE A 144 7.61 21.27 5.65
C ILE A 144 6.75 22.55 5.63
N GLU A 145 7.16 23.47 4.76
CA GLU A 145 6.30 24.54 4.23
C GLU A 145 5.84 24.18 2.82
N ALA A 146 4.53 24.11 2.58
CA ALA A 146 3.98 23.70 1.29
C ALA A 146 2.59 24.30 1.03
N ASP A 147 2.52 25.64 0.98
CA ASP A 147 1.26 26.40 0.86
C ASP A 147 0.34 25.89 -0.26
N ASN A 148 0.85 25.75 -1.49
CA ASN A 148 0.06 25.24 -2.62
C ASN A 148 -0.54 23.84 -2.38
N LEU A 149 0.15 23.00 -1.61
CA LEU A 149 -0.31 21.65 -1.31
C LEU A 149 -1.30 21.67 -0.15
N TYR A 150 -1.05 22.49 0.86
CA TYR A 150 -1.98 22.72 1.96
C TYR A 150 -3.32 23.29 1.46
N GLN A 151 -3.28 24.19 0.48
CA GLN A 151 -4.48 24.73 -0.16
C GLN A 151 -5.38 23.67 -0.81
N ARG A 152 -4.85 22.51 -1.20
CA ARG A 152 -5.69 21.40 -1.70
C ARG A 152 -6.58 20.79 -0.60
N TYR A 153 -6.16 20.91 0.67
CA TYR A 153 -6.94 20.46 1.83
C TYR A 153 -7.91 21.52 2.34
N THR A 154 -7.73 22.80 1.99
CA THR A 154 -8.51 23.91 2.53
C THR A 154 -9.39 24.56 1.46
N SER A 155 -8.81 25.11 0.39
CA SER A 155 -9.48 26.01 -0.55
C SER A 155 -10.73 25.44 -1.22
N PRO A 156 -10.79 24.17 -1.65
CA PRO A 156 -12.04 23.61 -2.21
C PRO A 156 -13.22 23.63 -1.25
N TRP A 157 -12.95 23.66 0.07
CA TRP A 157 -13.95 23.48 1.12
C TRP A 157 -14.23 24.76 1.90
N LEU A 158 -13.20 25.60 2.08
CA LEU A 158 -13.26 26.83 2.86
C LEU A 158 -13.41 28.08 1.98
N ASP A 159 -12.79 28.08 0.79
CA ASP A 159 -12.66 29.26 -0.09
C ASP A 159 -13.39 29.06 -1.44
N ASN A 160 -14.43 28.23 -1.46
CA ASN A 160 -15.13 27.90 -2.69
C ASN A 160 -15.89 29.12 -3.26
N PRO A 161 -15.96 29.28 -4.59
CA PRO A 161 -16.58 30.45 -5.22
C PRO A 161 -18.11 30.38 -5.25
N TYR A 162 -18.73 29.41 -4.57
CA TYR A 162 -20.16 29.09 -4.69
C TYR A 162 -20.99 29.53 -3.48
N ASP A 163 -20.37 30.14 -2.47
CA ASP A 163 -21.02 30.55 -1.21
C ASP A 163 -21.70 29.37 -0.47
N LEU A 164 -21.06 28.20 -0.52
CA LEU A 164 -21.54 26.99 0.13
C LEU A 164 -20.70 26.66 1.36
N ASP A 165 -21.36 26.32 2.47
CA ASP A 165 -20.67 25.78 3.66
C ASP A 165 -20.27 24.32 3.42
N MET A 166 -18.99 24.10 3.11
CA MET A 166 -18.43 22.77 2.89
C MET A 166 -17.45 22.35 4.00
N ARG A 167 -17.51 22.99 5.18
CA ARG A 167 -16.60 22.70 6.31
C ARG A 167 -16.68 21.26 6.79
N ALA A 168 -17.82 20.58 6.59
CA ALA A 168 -17.97 19.16 6.90
C ALA A 168 -16.93 18.28 6.16
N ALA A 169 -16.58 18.63 4.91
CA ALA A 169 -15.55 17.91 4.15
C ALA A 169 -14.14 18.28 4.61
N HIS A 170 -13.89 19.57 4.89
CA HIS A 170 -12.64 20.05 5.47
C HIS A 170 -12.28 19.29 6.77
N ASN A 171 -13.26 19.16 7.67
CA ASN A 171 -13.13 18.47 8.96
C ASN A 171 -12.82 16.97 8.83
N LEU A 172 -12.91 16.38 7.63
CA LEU A 172 -12.49 15.01 7.36
C LEU A 172 -11.12 15.00 6.68
N VAL A 173 -10.97 15.77 5.59
CA VAL A 173 -9.77 15.71 4.74
C VAL A 173 -8.50 16.15 5.47
N ILE A 174 -8.59 17.08 6.43
CA ILE A 174 -7.43 17.53 7.21
C ILE A 174 -6.88 16.43 8.14
N HIS A 175 -7.62 15.35 8.36
CA HIS A 175 -7.17 14.16 9.09
C HIS A 175 -6.68 13.04 8.17
N SER A 176 -6.47 13.30 6.86
CA SER A 176 -5.95 12.31 5.92
C SER A 176 -4.48 12.56 5.60
N TRP A 177 -3.92 11.75 4.70
CA TRP A 177 -2.62 11.97 4.09
C TRP A 177 -2.74 11.73 2.58
N GLU A 178 -1.85 12.34 1.80
CA GLU A 178 -1.77 12.12 0.35
C GLU A 178 -0.34 11.83 -0.11
N LYS A 179 -0.22 11.09 -1.22
CA LYS A 179 1.03 10.97 -1.96
C LYS A 179 1.32 12.27 -2.70
N MET A 180 2.55 12.75 -2.60
CA MET A 180 3.02 13.94 -3.31
C MET A 180 4.51 13.90 -3.63
N ARG A 181 4.99 14.95 -4.29
CA ARG A 181 6.41 15.19 -4.52
C ARG A 181 6.83 16.42 -3.72
N ILE A 182 7.84 16.26 -2.88
CA ILE A 182 8.44 17.32 -2.08
C ILE A 182 9.87 17.53 -2.55
N SER A 183 10.28 18.79 -2.59
CA SER A 183 11.66 19.20 -2.85
C SER A 183 12.33 19.64 -1.57
N LEU A 184 13.66 19.49 -1.50
CA LEU A 184 14.45 19.80 -0.31
C LEU A 184 14.28 21.22 0.23
N ASP A 185 14.08 22.21 -0.64
CA ASP A 185 13.91 23.62 -0.25
C ASP A 185 12.66 23.85 0.62
N ARG A 186 11.72 22.90 0.64
CA ARG A 186 10.50 22.96 1.44
C ARG A 186 10.66 22.47 2.86
N LEU A 187 11.79 21.86 3.21
CA LEU A 187 12.04 21.39 4.57
C LEU A 187 12.40 22.57 5.48
N LEU A 188 11.79 22.59 6.67
CA LEU A 188 12.07 23.53 7.75
C LEU A 188 12.96 22.91 8.84
N THR A 189 13.17 21.61 8.77
CA THR A 189 13.97 20.82 9.71
C THR A 189 14.83 19.84 8.94
N GLU A 190 15.95 19.43 9.54
CA GLU A 190 16.64 18.20 9.09
C GLU A 190 15.69 16.99 9.22
N PRO A 191 15.87 15.94 8.40
CA PRO A 191 15.08 14.72 8.54
C PRO A 191 15.28 14.03 9.88
N GLY A 192 14.17 13.62 10.50
CA GLY A 192 14.14 12.83 11.72
C GLY A 192 13.69 11.41 11.42
N CYS A 193 14.47 10.42 11.87
CA CYS A 193 14.04 9.02 11.82
C CYS A 193 12.94 8.82 12.87
N TRP A 194 11.79 8.30 12.46
CA TRP A 194 10.68 8.03 13.36
C TRP A 194 10.47 6.53 13.59
N ALA A 195 10.88 5.65 12.67
CA ALA A 195 10.83 4.20 12.85
C ALA A 195 11.83 3.47 11.94
N SER A 196 12.12 2.22 12.29
CA SER A 196 12.90 1.28 11.47
C SER A 196 12.19 -0.05 11.41
N LEU A 197 12.06 -0.60 10.21
CA LEU A 197 11.40 -1.86 9.91
C LEU A 197 12.46 -2.87 9.51
N ASP A 198 12.88 -3.74 10.44
CA ASP A 198 13.75 -4.87 10.12
C ASP A 198 12.90 -6.08 9.72
N TYR A 199 12.81 -6.32 8.42
CA TYR A 199 12.01 -7.41 7.87
C TYR A 199 12.54 -8.79 8.22
N THR A 200 13.77 -8.90 8.71
CA THR A 200 14.36 -10.18 9.12
C THR A 200 13.91 -10.59 10.53
N THR A 201 13.46 -9.63 11.35
CA THR A 201 13.10 -9.87 12.75
C THR A 201 11.70 -9.42 13.15
N LEU A 202 11.08 -8.47 12.44
CA LEU A 202 9.78 -7.90 12.84
C LEU A 202 8.69 -8.97 12.86
N THR A 203 7.83 -8.93 13.87
CA THR A 203 6.73 -9.91 14.07
C THR A 203 5.35 -9.27 14.14
N SER A 204 5.30 -7.94 14.25
CA SER A 204 4.05 -7.17 14.30
C SER A 204 3.89 -6.38 13.01
N PRO A 205 2.70 -6.38 12.40
CA PRO A 205 2.40 -5.48 11.29
C PRO A 205 2.09 -4.05 11.77
N HIS A 206 1.89 -3.83 13.08
CA HIS A 206 1.67 -2.50 13.65
C HIS A 206 3.01 -1.81 13.94
N VAL A 207 3.10 -0.53 13.59
CA VAL A 207 4.32 0.26 13.76
C VAL A 207 4.01 1.50 14.59
N LYS A 208 4.90 1.79 15.54
CA LYS A 208 4.84 2.99 16.36
C LYS A 208 6.22 3.63 16.40
N GLY A 209 6.26 4.94 16.53
CA GLY A 209 7.49 5.68 16.50
C GLY A 209 7.27 7.14 16.75
N GLY A 210 8.34 7.92 16.60
CA GLY A 210 8.29 9.33 16.84
C GLY A 210 9.66 9.95 16.71
N THR A 211 9.67 11.26 16.54
CA THR A 211 10.91 12.02 16.41
C THR A 211 10.70 13.44 16.88
N THR A 212 11.80 14.16 17.09
CA THR A 212 11.78 15.55 17.56
C THR A 212 12.82 16.32 16.78
N TRP A 213 12.42 17.49 16.32
CA TRP A 213 13.27 18.41 15.57
C TRP A 213 13.48 19.69 16.34
N THR A 214 14.67 20.26 16.13
CA THR A 214 14.92 21.68 16.33
C THR A 214 14.81 22.35 14.96
N VAL A 215 13.99 23.39 14.86
CA VAL A 215 13.78 24.13 13.61
C VAL A 215 15.06 24.83 13.22
N SER A 216 15.53 24.56 12.00
CA SER A 216 16.76 25.16 11.46
C SER A 216 16.49 26.40 10.62
N ARG A 217 15.29 26.51 10.05
CA ARG A 217 14.87 27.61 9.16
C ARG A 217 13.49 28.14 9.55
N ALA A 218 13.35 29.46 9.60
CA ALA A 218 12.05 30.10 9.78
C ALA A 218 11.13 29.83 8.58
N GLY A 219 9.83 29.69 8.84
CA GLY A 219 8.81 29.51 7.80
C GLY A 219 7.45 29.12 8.36
N THR A 220 6.44 29.07 7.51
CA THR A 220 5.08 28.68 7.90
C THR A 220 4.90 27.19 7.64
N ALA A 221 5.03 26.38 8.69
CA ALA A 221 4.89 24.93 8.62
C ALA A 221 3.44 24.53 8.43
N CYS A 222 3.19 23.59 7.52
CA CYS A 222 1.84 23.13 7.20
C CYS A 222 1.62 21.63 7.40
N GLY A 223 2.65 20.90 7.85
CA GLY A 223 2.59 19.45 8.01
C GLY A 223 3.94 18.76 7.97
N TYR A 224 3.89 17.45 7.76
CA TYR A 224 5.06 16.59 7.59
C TYR A 224 5.14 16.02 6.18
N ALA A 225 6.34 15.90 5.65
CA ALA A 225 6.67 14.98 4.58
C ALA A 225 7.31 13.71 5.16
N MET A 226 6.95 12.53 4.65
CA MET A 226 7.52 11.25 5.05
C MET A 226 7.95 10.42 3.84
N TRP A 227 9.07 9.71 4.02
CA TRP A 227 9.69 8.84 3.02
C TRP A 227 10.49 7.74 3.72
N PHE A 228 11.22 6.93 2.96
CA PHE A 228 12.03 5.84 3.48
C PHE A 228 13.36 5.65 2.75
N ASP A 229 14.31 5.06 3.46
CA ASP A 229 15.48 4.44 2.86
C ASP A 229 15.33 2.93 2.98
N ALA A 230 15.61 2.21 1.89
CA ALA A 230 15.56 0.76 1.84
C ALA A 230 16.97 0.19 1.79
N VAL A 231 17.24 -0.74 2.69
CA VAL A 231 18.32 -1.73 2.56
C VAL A 231 17.70 -2.98 1.95
N VAL A 232 17.96 -3.19 0.67
CA VAL A 232 17.46 -4.36 -0.07
C VAL A 232 18.24 -5.60 0.37
N ALA A 233 19.56 -5.52 0.41
CA ALA A 233 20.41 -6.57 0.99
C ALA A 233 21.76 -5.99 1.39
N ASP A 234 22.22 -6.28 2.61
CA ASP A 234 23.55 -5.92 3.10
C ASP A 234 23.81 -4.39 3.00
N ASP A 235 24.67 -3.93 2.10
CA ASP A 235 24.96 -2.52 1.81
C ASP A 235 24.22 -1.97 0.56
N ILE A 236 23.44 -2.83 -0.12
CA ILE A 236 22.68 -2.47 -1.31
C ILE A 236 21.34 -1.88 -0.92
N GLY A 237 21.07 -0.67 -1.37
CA GLY A 237 19.87 0.06 -1.02
C GLY A 237 19.49 1.15 -2.00
N TYR A 238 18.33 1.76 -1.75
CA TYR A 238 17.86 2.94 -2.43
C TYR A 238 17.07 3.82 -1.47
N SER A 239 16.77 5.05 -1.88
CA SER A 239 16.02 6.01 -1.08
C SER A 239 15.04 6.76 -1.97
N ASN A 240 13.84 7.03 -1.46
CA ASN A 240 12.89 7.98 -2.07
C ASN A 240 12.91 9.33 -1.36
N ALA A 241 14.03 9.70 -0.72
CA ALA A 241 14.18 11.00 -0.10
C ALA A 241 14.10 12.16 -1.11
N PRO A 242 13.65 13.36 -0.67
CA PRO A 242 13.49 14.53 -1.55
C PRO A 242 14.76 14.99 -2.29
N ASP A 243 15.95 14.58 -1.83
CA ASP A 243 17.25 14.92 -2.41
C ASP A 243 17.76 13.90 -3.44
N ARG A 244 17.03 12.81 -3.65
CA ARG A 244 17.42 11.70 -4.52
C ARG A 244 16.70 11.75 -5.87
N PRO A 245 17.23 11.04 -6.89
CA PRO A 245 16.51 10.83 -8.14
C PRO A 245 15.12 10.29 -7.89
N GLU A 246 14.18 10.72 -8.72
CA GLU A 246 12.77 10.40 -8.51
C GLU A 246 12.52 8.87 -8.51
N CYS A 247 11.82 8.42 -7.49
CA CYS A 247 11.35 7.05 -7.33
C CYS A 247 9.82 7.00 -7.43
N ILE A 248 9.28 5.88 -7.92
CA ILE A 248 7.84 5.69 -8.17
C ILE A 248 6.97 5.94 -6.93
N TYR A 249 7.53 5.79 -5.72
CA TYR A 249 6.80 5.90 -4.47
C TYR A 249 6.37 7.33 -4.11
N GLY A 250 7.13 8.37 -4.48
CA GLY A 250 6.90 9.74 -4.01
C GLY A 250 7.04 9.87 -2.48
N HIS A 251 6.32 10.80 -1.86
CA HIS A 251 6.38 11.10 -0.42
C HIS A 251 4.95 11.15 0.16
N GLN A 252 4.77 10.78 1.41
CA GLN A 252 3.49 11.01 2.10
C GLN A 252 3.47 12.38 2.75
N PHE A 253 2.37 13.10 2.58
CA PHE A 253 2.13 14.36 3.26
C PHE A 253 1.02 14.25 4.29
N PHE A 254 1.33 14.64 5.52
CA PHE A 254 0.41 14.70 6.64
C PHE A 254 0.17 16.18 6.98
N PRO A 255 -0.96 16.78 6.57
CA PRO A 255 -1.26 18.17 6.89
C PRO A 255 -1.50 18.36 8.39
N TRP A 256 -1.16 19.53 8.91
CA TRP A 256 -1.58 19.97 10.23
C TRP A 256 -2.97 20.60 10.20
N LEU A 257 -3.65 20.65 11.35
CA LEU A 257 -4.99 21.23 11.45
C LEU A 257 -5.04 22.71 11.04
N GLU A 258 -3.93 23.41 11.26
CA GLU A 258 -3.69 24.78 10.82
C GLU A 258 -2.18 24.97 10.56
N PRO A 259 -1.78 25.89 9.67
CA PRO A 259 -0.38 26.26 9.51
C PRO A 259 0.16 26.96 10.77
N VAL A 260 1.44 26.75 11.07
CA VAL A 260 2.11 27.32 12.25
C VAL A 260 3.40 28.00 11.82
N ASP A 261 3.55 29.28 12.16
CA ASP A 261 4.81 29.99 11.95
C ASP A 261 5.87 29.44 12.89
N LEU A 262 6.99 28.99 12.33
CA LEU A 262 8.15 28.47 13.05
C LEU A 262 9.30 29.46 12.96
N ALA A 263 10.01 29.62 14.08
CA ALA A 263 11.26 30.34 14.19
C ALA A 263 12.41 29.34 14.44
N PRO A 264 13.66 29.70 14.13
CA PRO A 264 14.80 28.90 14.53
C PRO A 264 14.78 28.60 16.03
N ASP A 265 15.24 27.41 16.40
CA ASP A 265 15.23 26.87 17.77
C ASP A 265 13.87 26.47 18.34
N ASP A 266 12.75 26.75 17.65
CA ASP A 266 11.48 26.10 17.98
C ASP A 266 11.65 24.58 17.94
N ARG A 267 10.95 23.90 18.85
CA ARG A 267 10.95 22.45 18.95
C ARG A 267 9.64 21.89 18.41
N VAL A 268 9.73 20.97 17.46
CA VAL A 268 8.59 20.21 16.94
C VAL A 268 8.76 18.76 17.34
N SER A 269 7.74 18.12 17.92
CA SER A 269 7.73 16.69 18.17
C SER A 269 6.56 15.99 17.48
N LEU A 270 6.80 14.74 17.11
CA LEU A 270 5.86 13.82 16.48
C LEU A 270 5.86 12.50 17.25
N ASP A 271 4.70 12.07 17.71
CA ASP A 271 4.40 10.66 18.03
C ASP A 271 3.46 10.13 16.95
N ILE A 272 3.78 8.99 16.35
CA ILE A 272 3.01 8.44 15.24
C ILE A 272 2.87 6.92 15.35
N GLN A 273 1.69 6.43 14.99
CA GLN A 273 1.35 5.02 15.01
C GLN A 273 0.55 4.65 13.77
N ALA A 274 0.91 3.53 13.16
CA ALA A 274 0.21 2.91 12.04
C ALA A 274 -0.28 1.53 12.44
N HIS A 275 -1.60 1.36 12.50
CA HIS A 275 -2.25 0.11 12.88
C HIS A 275 -2.94 -0.51 11.68
N LEU A 276 -2.58 -1.73 11.32
CA LEU A 276 -3.26 -2.46 10.26
C LEU A 276 -4.63 -2.95 10.76
N ILE A 277 -5.71 -2.46 10.16
CA ILE A 277 -7.10 -2.81 10.49
C ILE A 277 -7.87 -3.07 9.20
N GLY A 278 -8.46 -4.25 9.05
CA GLY A 278 -9.31 -4.57 7.90
C GLY A 278 -8.62 -4.53 6.54
N GLY A 279 -7.29 -4.61 6.51
CA GLY A 279 -6.47 -4.61 5.29
C GLY A 279 -5.83 -3.28 4.92
N ASP A 280 -6.08 -2.22 5.70
CA ASP A 280 -5.45 -0.91 5.52
C ASP A 280 -4.90 -0.35 6.85
N TYR A 281 -3.95 0.58 6.74
CA TYR A 281 -3.35 1.21 7.91
C TYR A 281 -4.17 2.41 8.39
N VAL A 282 -4.61 2.36 9.63
CA VAL A 282 -5.13 3.51 10.38
C VAL A 282 -3.97 4.21 11.07
N TRP A 283 -3.78 5.47 10.74
CA TRP A 283 -2.71 6.32 11.27
C TRP A 283 -3.24 7.17 12.40
N ASN A 284 -2.49 7.26 13.49
CA ASN A 284 -2.72 8.23 14.56
C ASN A 284 -1.42 9.00 14.77
N TRP A 285 -1.49 10.32 14.84
CA TRP A 285 -0.33 11.13 15.10
C TRP A 285 -0.64 12.31 16.02
N VAL A 286 0.36 12.66 16.82
CA VAL A 286 0.31 13.78 17.75
C VAL A 286 1.50 14.68 17.47
N THR A 287 1.20 15.95 17.21
CA THR A 287 2.17 17.00 16.95
C THR A 287 2.20 17.96 18.12
N ARG A 288 3.39 18.32 18.60
CA ARG A 288 3.57 19.46 19.52
C ARG A 288 4.61 20.42 18.97
N VAL A 289 4.32 21.71 19.04
CA VAL A 289 5.23 22.79 18.67
C VAL A 289 5.43 23.68 19.88
N GLU A 290 6.68 23.86 20.31
CA GLU A 290 7.05 24.62 21.51
C GLU A 290 8.17 25.61 21.17
N SER A 291 8.11 26.81 21.74
CA SER A 291 9.20 27.78 21.62
C SER A 291 10.43 27.33 22.44
N PRO A 292 11.60 27.94 22.26
CA PRO A 292 12.77 27.68 23.12
C PRO A 292 12.50 27.93 24.60
N ALA A 293 11.57 28.83 24.92
CA ALA A 293 11.14 29.13 26.29
C ALA A 293 10.14 28.10 26.87
N GLY A 294 9.76 27.08 26.09
CA GLY A 294 8.78 26.06 26.47
C GLY A 294 7.32 26.49 26.33
N SER A 295 7.04 27.64 25.71
CA SER A 295 5.65 28.04 25.43
C SER A 295 5.07 27.22 24.29
N LEU A 296 3.90 26.64 24.50
CA LEU A 296 3.20 25.85 23.48
C LEU A 296 2.69 26.79 22.38
N LYS A 297 3.10 26.52 21.13
CA LYS A 297 2.62 27.21 19.93
C LYS A 297 1.47 26.45 19.27
N ALA A 298 1.55 25.12 19.23
CA ALA A 298 0.51 24.27 18.68
C ALA A 298 0.52 22.87 19.29
N HIS A 299 -0.65 22.22 19.32
CA HIS A 299 -0.81 20.83 19.69
C HIS A 299 -1.93 20.20 18.87
N PHE A 300 -1.59 19.24 18.02
CA PHE A 300 -2.55 18.56 17.15
C PHE A 300 -2.63 17.09 17.51
N GLN A 301 -3.85 16.56 17.45
CA GLN A 301 -4.13 15.12 17.57
C GLN A 301 -5.01 14.75 16.39
N GLN A 302 -4.50 13.89 15.52
CA GLN A 302 -5.16 13.55 14.27
C GLN A 302 -5.12 12.04 14.04
N SER A 303 -6.15 11.54 13.35
CA SER A 303 -6.26 10.14 13.00
C SER A 303 -6.89 9.97 11.62
N SER A 304 -6.33 9.10 10.78
CA SER A 304 -6.94 8.78 9.49
C SER A 304 -8.30 8.10 9.61
N PHE A 305 -8.64 7.57 10.80
CA PHE A 305 -10.00 7.13 11.11
C PHE A 305 -11.00 8.29 11.07
N GLN A 306 -10.61 9.48 11.54
CA GLN A 306 -11.43 10.69 11.51
C GLN A 306 -11.63 11.23 10.10
N ALA A 307 -10.79 10.85 9.14
CA ALA A 307 -10.99 11.20 7.72
C ALA A 307 -12.04 10.33 7.02
N THR A 308 -12.54 9.27 7.67
CA THR A 308 -13.48 8.33 7.04
C THR A 308 -14.91 8.86 7.16
N PRO A 309 -15.65 9.06 6.05
CA PRO A 309 -17.06 9.39 6.11
C PRO A 309 -17.85 8.16 6.60
N LEU A 310 -18.12 8.11 7.91
CA LEU A 310 -18.89 7.05 8.55
C LEU A 310 -20.39 7.38 8.51
N SER A 311 -21.17 6.54 7.86
CA SER A 311 -22.63 6.63 7.91
C SER A 311 -23.15 5.91 9.17
N PRO A 312 -24.00 6.54 10.01
CA PRO A 312 -24.66 5.86 11.12
C PRO A 312 -25.44 4.61 10.66
N ALA A 313 -26.04 4.66 9.48
CA ALA A 313 -26.74 3.52 8.89
C ALA A 313 -25.79 2.39 8.44
N HIS A 314 -24.52 2.69 8.11
CA HIS A 314 -23.51 1.66 7.86
C HIS A 314 -23.02 1.05 9.16
N LEU A 315 -22.72 1.87 10.18
CA LEU A 315 -22.30 1.39 11.50
C LEU A 315 -23.38 0.52 12.16
N HIS A 316 -24.65 0.94 12.08
CA HIS A 316 -25.77 0.15 12.58
C HIS A 316 -25.88 -1.22 11.88
N ARG A 317 -25.65 -1.26 10.56
CA ARG A 317 -25.63 -2.52 9.78
C ARG A 317 -24.47 -3.45 10.12
N GLN A 318 -23.44 -2.98 10.83
CA GLN A 318 -22.30 -3.76 11.31
C GLN A 318 -22.43 -4.16 12.79
N ALA A 319 -23.46 -3.69 13.50
CA ALA A 319 -23.66 -4.03 14.90
C ALA A 319 -23.93 -5.53 15.09
N ALA A 320 -23.36 -6.14 16.15
CA ALA A 320 -23.48 -7.58 16.39
C ALA A 320 -24.94 -8.07 16.55
N ASN A 321 -25.85 -7.19 16.96
CA ASN A 321 -27.28 -7.46 17.12
C ASN A 321 -28.12 -7.04 15.90
N TYR A 322 -27.50 -6.54 14.83
CA TYR A 322 -28.21 -6.20 13.61
C TYR A 322 -28.67 -7.47 12.90
N ILE A 323 -29.96 -7.54 12.57
CA ILE A 323 -30.54 -8.63 11.80
C ILE A 323 -30.61 -8.19 10.33
N PRO A 324 -29.74 -8.68 9.44
CA PRO A 324 -29.71 -8.24 8.05
C PRO A 324 -30.90 -8.79 7.26
N GLN A 325 -31.40 -7.98 6.32
CA GLN A 325 -32.34 -8.41 5.28
C GLN A 325 -31.74 -8.17 3.90
N LEU A 326 -31.93 -9.11 2.98
CA LEU A 326 -31.46 -8.96 1.60
C LEU A 326 -32.26 -7.86 0.90
N ASN A 327 -31.57 -6.80 0.51
CA ASN A 327 -32.09 -5.86 -0.49
C ASN A 327 -32.08 -6.51 -1.89
N THR A 328 -32.56 -5.80 -2.91
CA THR A 328 -32.60 -6.31 -4.29
C THR A 328 -31.25 -6.79 -4.79
N GLU A 329 -30.15 -6.10 -4.46
CA GLU A 329 -28.79 -6.54 -4.83
C GLU A 329 -28.45 -7.88 -4.19
N GLY A 330 -28.69 -8.03 -2.89
CA GLY A 330 -28.43 -9.27 -2.18
C GLY A 330 -29.30 -10.44 -2.67
N GLN A 331 -30.52 -10.16 -3.13
CA GLN A 331 -31.39 -11.16 -3.75
C GLN A 331 -30.87 -11.60 -5.13
N ILE A 332 -30.37 -10.67 -5.95
CA ILE A 332 -29.73 -10.95 -7.22
C ILE A 332 -28.48 -11.81 -7.00
N ASP A 333 -27.60 -11.38 -6.10
CA ASP A 333 -26.37 -12.11 -5.77
C ASP A 333 -26.68 -13.50 -5.21
N GLY A 334 -27.67 -13.61 -4.33
CA GLY A 334 -28.14 -14.88 -3.78
C GLY A 334 -28.72 -15.82 -4.85
N LEU A 335 -29.39 -15.30 -5.88
CA LEU A 335 -29.80 -16.09 -7.04
C LEU A 335 -28.58 -16.59 -7.82
N ILE A 336 -27.62 -15.71 -8.13
CA ILE A 336 -26.41 -16.07 -8.86
C ILE A 336 -25.64 -17.17 -8.12
N MET A 337 -25.46 -17.03 -6.80
CA MET A 337 -24.80 -18.04 -5.96
C MET A 337 -25.53 -19.39 -5.99
N ARG A 338 -26.87 -19.41 -5.93
CA ARG A 338 -27.65 -20.64 -6.04
C ARG A 338 -27.50 -21.31 -7.41
N LEU A 339 -27.50 -20.54 -8.49
CA LEU A 339 -27.31 -21.07 -9.85
C LEU A 339 -25.88 -21.57 -10.07
N MET A 340 -24.89 -20.90 -9.48
CA MET A 340 -23.49 -21.34 -9.49
C MET A 340 -23.33 -22.67 -8.74
N ALA A 341 -24.01 -22.84 -7.60
CA ALA A 341 -24.00 -24.10 -6.84
C ALA A 341 -24.55 -25.29 -7.64
N THR A 342 -25.37 -25.04 -8.67
CA THR A 342 -25.87 -26.07 -9.59
C THR A 342 -25.08 -26.16 -10.90
N SER A 343 -23.87 -25.59 -10.96
CA SER A 343 -22.99 -25.58 -12.16
C SER A 343 -23.67 -25.00 -13.41
N THR A 344 -24.55 -24.01 -13.24
CA THR A 344 -25.26 -23.38 -14.36
C THR A 344 -24.28 -22.56 -15.21
N PRO A 345 -24.31 -22.66 -16.56
CA PRO A 345 -23.48 -21.82 -17.43
C PRO A 345 -23.72 -20.33 -17.20
N VAL A 346 -22.66 -19.50 -17.30
CA VAL A 346 -22.72 -18.05 -17.03
C VAL A 346 -23.79 -17.33 -17.86
N GLY A 347 -23.93 -17.69 -19.15
CA GLY A 347 -24.97 -17.12 -20.01
C GLY A 347 -26.39 -17.46 -19.55
N ASP A 348 -26.61 -18.67 -19.05
CA ASP A 348 -27.91 -19.11 -18.55
C ASP A 348 -28.22 -18.49 -17.18
N MET A 349 -27.20 -18.30 -16.34
CA MET A 349 -27.32 -17.52 -15.11
C MET A 349 -27.78 -16.10 -15.40
N ALA A 350 -27.16 -15.43 -16.38
CA ALA A 350 -27.52 -14.07 -16.77
C ALA A 350 -28.96 -13.98 -17.33
N ARG A 351 -29.42 -14.99 -18.08
CA ARG A 351 -30.82 -15.09 -18.53
C ARG A 351 -31.79 -15.25 -17.36
N ALA A 352 -31.47 -16.11 -16.41
CA ALA A 352 -32.31 -16.33 -15.23
C ALA A 352 -32.40 -15.07 -14.35
N VAL A 353 -31.27 -14.39 -14.12
CA VAL A 353 -31.23 -13.12 -13.37
C VAL A 353 -32.05 -12.04 -14.05
N ALA A 354 -31.87 -11.83 -15.36
CA ALA A 354 -32.64 -10.80 -16.08
C ALA A 354 -34.14 -11.12 -16.14
N LYS A 355 -34.51 -12.40 -16.22
CA LYS A 355 -35.91 -12.83 -16.16
C LYS A 355 -36.55 -12.53 -14.79
N GLN A 356 -35.81 -12.73 -13.69
CA GLN A 356 -36.33 -12.53 -12.34
C GLN A 356 -36.28 -11.07 -11.88
N PHE A 357 -35.37 -10.27 -12.43
CA PHE A 357 -35.18 -8.86 -12.08
C PHE A 357 -35.22 -7.96 -13.32
N PRO A 358 -36.36 -7.91 -14.05
CA PRO A 358 -36.47 -7.16 -15.30
C PRO A 358 -36.28 -5.65 -15.13
N ASP A 359 -36.67 -5.10 -13.96
CA ASP A 359 -36.48 -3.68 -13.63
C ASP A 359 -35.00 -3.30 -13.47
N ARG A 360 -34.13 -4.29 -13.23
CA ARG A 360 -32.68 -4.11 -13.05
C ARG A 360 -31.88 -4.44 -14.29
N PHE A 361 -32.36 -5.39 -15.09
CA PHE A 361 -31.68 -5.84 -16.28
C PHE A 361 -32.67 -5.95 -17.44
N ALA A 362 -32.69 -4.91 -18.28
CA ALA A 362 -33.54 -4.88 -19.48
C ALA A 362 -33.23 -6.02 -20.48
N THR A 363 -32.00 -6.56 -20.44
CA THR A 363 -31.58 -7.71 -21.24
C THR A 363 -30.70 -8.64 -20.41
N TRP A 364 -30.58 -9.91 -20.82
CA TRP A 364 -29.67 -10.84 -20.15
C TRP A 364 -28.20 -10.44 -20.31
N GLN A 365 -27.83 -9.80 -21.42
CA GLN A 365 -26.49 -9.25 -21.61
C GLN A 365 -26.16 -8.17 -20.57
N ALA A 366 -27.16 -7.37 -20.15
CA ALA A 366 -26.97 -6.38 -19.09
C ALA A 366 -26.68 -7.02 -17.71
N ALA A 367 -27.10 -8.27 -17.50
CA ALA A 367 -26.79 -9.03 -16.28
C ALA A 367 -25.38 -9.66 -16.31
N MET A 368 -24.77 -9.82 -17.50
CA MET A 368 -23.47 -10.49 -17.66
C MET A 368 -22.34 -9.89 -16.80
N PRO A 369 -22.17 -8.55 -16.69
CA PRO A 369 -21.10 -7.99 -15.86
C PRO A 369 -21.27 -8.33 -14.36
N ARG A 370 -22.52 -8.43 -13.86
CA ARG A 370 -22.78 -8.78 -12.46
C ARG A 370 -22.53 -10.26 -12.21
N VAL A 371 -23.07 -11.14 -13.07
CA VAL A 371 -22.84 -12.59 -13.00
C VAL A 371 -21.35 -12.90 -13.13
N GLY A 372 -20.69 -12.35 -14.14
CA GLY A 372 -19.26 -12.54 -14.39
C GLY A 372 -18.41 -12.14 -13.19
N ARG A 373 -18.70 -11.01 -12.53
CA ARG A 373 -17.99 -10.58 -11.31
C ARG A 373 -18.14 -11.57 -10.16
N LEU A 374 -19.33 -12.11 -9.93
CA LEU A 374 -19.56 -13.09 -8.87
C LEU A 374 -18.93 -14.44 -9.23
N THR A 375 -19.04 -14.90 -10.49
CA THR A 375 -18.38 -16.11 -10.97
C THR A 375 -16.87 -15.99 -10.79
N GLN A 376 -16.24 -14.94 -11.31
CA GLN A 376 -14.79 -14.71 -11.15
C GLN A 376 -14.34 -14.74 -9.68
N LYS A 377 -15.19 -14.27 -8.75
CA LYS A 377 -14.87 -14.22 -7.32
C LYS A 377 -15.05 -15.54 -6.59
N TYR A 378 -16.04 -16.36 -6.97
CA TYR A 378 -16.51 -17.49 -6.17
C TYR A 378 -16.45 -18.86 -6.87
N SER A 379 -16.06 -18.92 -8.16
CA SER A 379 -15.81 -20.20 -8.85
C SER A 379 -14.36 -20.66 -8.65
N CYS A 380 -14.17 -21.98 -8.63
CA CYS A 380 -12.85 -22.63 -8.49
C CYS A 380 -12.04 -22.63 -9.80
#